data_AF-A0A8H4Q0V9-F1
#
_entry.id   AF-A0A8H4Q0V9-F1
#
_cell.length_a   1.000
_cell.length_b   1.000
_cell.length_c   1.000
_cell.angle_alpha   90.00
_cell.angle_beta   90.00
_cell.angle_gamma   90.00
#
_symmetry.space_group_name_H-M   'P 1'
#
loop_
_entity.id
_entity.type
_entity.pdbx_description
1 polymer ?
#
loop_
_entity_poly.entity_id
_entity_poly.type
_entity_poly.pdbx_seq_one_letter_code
_entity_poly.pdbx_strand_id
1 'polypeptide(L)'
;MAIARGVKVIALTIPECEARVKMADETRRLINQGIITHKQPNFHALDLYTLIPFHSLPAADRERYWDDGLHLTADGRGGGWTVWG
;
A
#
# COMPACT_ATOMS: atom_id res chain seq x y z
N MET A 1 0.85 6.15 -22.90
CA MET A 1 1.10 5.91 -21.47
C MET A 1 2.06 6.97 -20.93
N ALA A 2 1.91 7.41 -19.67
CA ALA A 2 2.69 8.52 -19.09
C ALA A 2 4.22 8.31 -19.22
N ILE A 3 4.68 7.08 -18.98
CA ILE A 3 6.11 6.70 -19.09
C ILE A 3 6.65 6.93 -20.52
N ALA A 4 5.86 6.61 -21.55
CA ALA A 4 6.25 6.82 -22.94
C ALA A 4 6.38 8.31 -23.31
N ARG A 5 5.83 9.21 -22.48
CA ARG A 5 5.97 10.67 -22.61
C ARG A 5 7.11 11.21 -21.73
N GLY A 6 7.98 10.35 -21.20
CA GLY A 6 9.12 10.73 -20.35
C GLY A 6 8.75 11.06 -18.90
N VAL A 7 7.51 10.82 -18.47
CA VAL A 7 7.06 11.09 -17.10
C VAL A 7 7.60 10.03 -16.15
N LYS A 8 8.03 10.47 -14.95
CA LYS A 8 8.36 9.56 -13.84
C LYS A 8 7.07 9.02 -13.21
N VAL A 9 6.99 7.70 -13.10
CA VAL A 9 5.87 6.99 -12.48
C VAL A 9 6.36 6.29 -11.22
N ILE A 10 5.60 6.44 -10.14
CA ILE A 10 5.77 5.66 -8.91
C ILE A 10 4.56 4.74 -8.81
N ALA A 11 4.80 3.43 -8.84
CA ALA A 11 3.80 2.41 -8.55
C ALA A 11 3.89 2.00 -7.08
N LEU A 12 2.75 1.92 -6.41
CA LEU A 12 2.65 1.52 -5.01
C LEU A 12 2.19 0.07 -4.94
N THR A 13 2.82 -0.74 -4.10
CA THR A 13 2.27 -2.07 -3.80
C THR A 13 0.93 -1.94 -3.08
N ILE A 14 0.08 -2.95 -3.25
CA ILE A 14 -1.24 -3.01 -2.62
C ILE A 14 -1.04 -3.44 -1.16
N PRO A 15 -1.48 -2.68 -0.15
CA PRO A 15 -1.37 -3.07 1.25
C PRO A 15 -2.33 -4.22 1.61
N GLU A 16 -2.10 -4.83 2.77
CA GLU A 16 -3.08 -5.73 3.37
C GLU A 16 -4.36 -5.00 3.81
N CYS A 17 -5.37 -5.76 4.20
CA CYS A 17 -6.63 -5.26 4.76
C CYS A 17 -7.09 -6.24 5.84
N GLU A 18 -8.19 -5.92 6.54
CA GLU A 18 -8.74 -6.79 7.58
C GLU A 18 -9.14 -8.18 7.06
N ALA A 19 -9.70 -8.23 5.86
CA ALA A 19 -10.20 -9.46 5.27
C ALA A 19 -9.04 -10.38 4.84
N ARG A 20 -8.96 -11.56 5.45
CA ARG A 20 -8.06 -12.64 5.03
C ARG A 20 -8.79 -13.63 4.12
N VAL A 21 -8.73 -13.36 2.83
CA VAL A 21 -9.33 -14.22 1.80
C VAL A 21 -8.20 -14.76 0.92
N LYS A 22 -7.98 -16.08 0.93
CA LYS A 22 -6.86 -16.73 0.22
C LYS A 22 -6.67 -16.24 -1.22
N MET A 23 -7.76 -16.10 -1.96
CA MET A 23 -7.74 -15.64 -3.35
C MET A 23 -7.25 -14.19 -3.47
N ALA A 24 -7.72 -13.31 -2.59
CA ALA A 24 -7.31 -11.91 -2.56
C ALA A 24 -5.84 -11.77 -2.12
N ASP A 25 -5.42 -12.56 -1.13
CA ASP A 25 -4.04 -12.56 -0.64
C ASP A 25 -3.06 -13.03 -1.72
N GLU A 26 -3.39 -14.10 -2.44
CA GLU A 26 -2.57 -14.61 -3.53
C GLU A 26 -2.52 -13.61 -4.70
N THR A 27 -3.66 -13.00 -5.04
CA THR A 27 -3.72 -11.98 -6.09
C THR A 27 -2.88 -10.75 -5.73
N ARG A 28 -2.98 -10.27 -4.48
CA ARG A 28 -2.16 -9.18 -3.95
C ARG A 28 -0.67 -9.51 -4.05
N ARG A 29 -0.28 -10.70 -3.62
CA ARG A 29 1.11 -11.19 -3.67
C ARG A 29 1.66 -11.16 -5.10
N LEU A 30 0.89 -11.68 -6.06
CA LEU A 30 1.28 -11.72 -7.47
C LEU A 30 1.41 -10.31 -8.07
N ILE A 31 0.46 -9.42 -7.80
CA ILE A 31 0.50 -8.04 -8.29
C ILE A 31 1.68 -7.28 -7.68
N ASN A 32 1.88 -7.37 -6.36
CA ASN A 32 2.97 -6.69 -5.67
C ASN A 32 4.34 -7.17 -6.17
N GLN A 33 4.49 -8.48 -6.40
CA GLN A 33 5.70 -9.03 -7.00
C GLN A 33 5.94 -8.44 -8.40
N GLY A 34 4.90 -8.33 -9.23
CA GLY A 34 4.96 -7.70 -10.54
C GLY A 34 5.42 -6.24 -10.46
N ILE A 35 4.86 -5.45 -9.55
CA ILE A 35 5.23 -4.04 -9.33
C ILE A 35 6.70 -3.91 -8.93
N ILE A 36 7.16 -4.69 -7.95
CA ILE A 36 8.53 -4.61 -7.42
C ILE A 36 9.58 -5.05 -8.46
N THR A 37 9.26 -6.11 -9.20
CA THR A 37 10.18 -6.70 -10.19
C THR A 37 10.20 -5.97 -11.52
N HIS A 38 9.17 -5.18 -11.85
CA HIS A 38 9.13 -4.42 -13.10
C HIS A 38 10.26 -3.39 -13.15
N LYS A 39 11.17 -3.54 -14.13
CA LYS A 39 12.28 -2.61 -14.37
C LYS A 39 12.09 -1.94 -15.73
N GLN A 40 11.95 -0.62 -15.71
CA GLN A 40 11.82 0.22 -16.89
C GLN A 40 12.34 1.62 -16.58
N PRO A 41 12.93 2.35 -17.56
CA PRO A 41 13.27 3.76 -17.37
C PRO A 41 12.06 4.59 -16.90
N ASN A 42 12.29 5.51 -15.95
CA ASN A 42 11.25 6.37 -15.35
C ASN A 42 10.13 5.63 -14.60
N PHE A 43 10.30 4.34 -14.31
CA PHE A 43 9.41 3.59 -13.43
C PHE A 43 10.09 3.31 -12.09
N HIS A 44 9.39 3.61 -11.01
CA HIS A 44 9.82 3.36 -9.65
C HIS A 44 8.73 2.58 -8.92
N ALA A 45 9.13 1.66 -8.06
CA ALA A 45 8.22 0.93 -7.18
C ALA A 45 8.47 1.37 -5.74
N LEU A 46 7.39 1.65 -5.00
CA LEU A 46 7.41 1.85 -3.54
C LEU A 46 6.63 0.71 -2.90
N ASP A 47 7.26 0.04 -1.94
CA ASP A 47 6.61 -1.04 -1.21
C ASP A 47 5.72 -0.49 -0.08
N LEU A 48 4.51 -0.08 -0.45
CA LEU A 48 3.51 0.43 0.49
C LEU A 48 2.97 -0.66 1.42
N TYR A 49 2.98 -1.92 0.99
CA TYR A 49 2.54 -3.07 1.79
C TYR A 49 3.28 -3.18 3.13
N THR A 50 4.59 -2.93 3.14
CA THR A 50 5.38 -2.95 4.37
C THR A 50 5.24 -1.67 5.21
N LEU A 51 4.82 -0.57 4.58
CA LEU A 51 4.67 0.73 5.24
C LEU A 51 3.30 0.94 5.88
N ILE A 52 2.25 0.28 5.39
CA ILE A 52 0.88 0.42 5.88
C ILE A 52 0.33 -0.97 6.26
N PRO A 53 0.78 -1.54 7.39
CA PRO A 53 0.23 -2.80 7.89
C PRO A 53 -1.18 -2.60 8.47
N PHE A 54 -1.96 -3.68 8.48
CA PHE A 54 -3.20 -3.81 9.23
C PHE A 54 -3.02 -4.81 10.37
N HIS A 55 -2.56 -6.02 10.08
CA HIS A 55 -2.57 -7.16 10.99
C HIS A 55 -1.50 -7.11 12.09
N SER A 56 -0.36 -6.46 11.82
CA SER A 56 0.69 -6.28 12.82
C SER A 56 0.48 -5.05 13.71
N LEU A 57 -0.45 -4.16 13.37
CA LEU A 57 -0.77 -2.98 14.18
C LEU A 57 -1.44 -3.39 15.49
N PRO A 58 -1.21 -2.66 16.61
CA PRO A 58 -2.05 -2.70 17.79
C PRO A 58 -3.52 -2.39 17.47
N ALA A 59 -4.47 -2.91 18.27
CA ALA A 59 -5.90 -2.68 18.05
C ALA A 59 -6.29 -1.20 18.02
N ALA A 60 -5.71 -0.39 18.93
CA ALA A 60 -5.95 1.05 18.98
C ALA A 60 -5.46 1.77 17.71
N ASP A 61 -4.33 1.34 17.14
CA ASP A 61 -3.82 1.92 15.89
C ASP A 61 -4.65 1.47 14.68
N ARG A 62 -5.18 0.25 14.69
CA ARG A 62 -6.15 -0.18 13.67
C ARG A 62 -7.40 0.70 13.71
N GLU A 63 -8.01 0.87 14.87
CA GLU A 63 -9.20 1.72 15.04
C GLU A 63 -8.93 3.19 14.67
N ARG A 64 -7.72 3.68 14.96
CA ARG A 64 -7.34 5.05 14.61
C ARG A 64 -7.11 5.26 13.12
N TYR A 65 -6.41 4.34 12.45
CA TYR A 65 -5.92 4.56 11.08
C TYR A 65 -6.75 3.87 9.99
N TRP A 66 -7.55 2.87 10.34
CA TRP A 66 -8.41 2.11 9.42
C TRP A 66 -9.88 2.29 9.78
N ASP A 67 -10.70 2.54 8.77
CA ASP A 67 -12.11 2.92 8.92
C ASP A 67 -13.01 1.68 8.97
N ASP A 68 -12.99 0.89 7.89
CA ASP A 68 -13.84 -0.30 7.70
C ASP A 68 -13.01 -1.58 7.47
N GLY A 69 -11.73 -1.54 7.88
CA GLY A 69 -10.79 -2.62 7.63
C GLY A 69 -10.25 -2.67 6.19
N LEU A 70 -10.69 -1.81 5.28
CA LEU A 70 -10.16 -1.70 3.91
C LEU A 70 -9.67 -0.28 3.58
N HIS A 71 -10.42 0.73 4.00
CA HIS A 71 -10.11 2.13 3.78
C HIS A 71 -9.38 2.72 4.99
N LEU A 72 -8.49 3.69 4.72
CA LEU A 72 -7.86 4.47 5.77
C LEU A 72 -8.83 5.55 6.29
N THR A 73 -8.68 5.94 7.56
CA THR A 73 -9.32 7.12 8.13
C THR A 73 -8.65 8.41 7.64
N ALA A 74 -9.14 9.58 8.08
CA ALA A 74 -8.44 10.85 7.83
C ALA A 74 -7.04 10.86 8.46
N ASP A 75 -6.89 10.35 9.69
CA ASP A 75 -5.61 10.18 10.36
C ASP A 75 -4.69 9.25 9.57
N GLY A 76 -5.22 8.11 9.10
CA GLY A 76 -4.46 7.13 8.31
C GLY A 76 -3.95 7.69 6.97
N ARG A 77 -4.70 8.59 6.32
CA ARG A 77 -4.26 9.28 5.09
C ARG A 77 -3.22 10.38 5.32
N GLY A 78 -2.86 10.69 6.56
CA GLY A 78 -1.91 11.75 6.90
C GLY A 78 -2.53 13.05 7.42
N GLY A 79 -3.76 13.01 7.94
CA GLY A 79 -4.39 14.15 8.65
C GLY A 79 -3.69 14.57 9.95
N GLY A 80 -2.73 13.77 10.44
CA GLY A 80 -1.85 14.09 11.56
C GLY A 80 -0.39 13.78 11.21
N TRP A 81 0.32 14.77 10.68
CA TRP A 81 1.73 14.69 10.28
C TRP A 81 2.67 14.47 11.48
N THR A 82 2.77 13.27 12.06
CA THR A 82 3.81 12.98 13.08
C THR A 82 4.22 11.50 13.27
N VAL A 83 3.62 10.50 12.61
CA VAL A 83 3.70 9.11 13.14
C VAL A 83 4.52 8.09 12.34
N TRP A 84 5.21 8.49 11.27
CA TRP A 84 6.03 7.55 10.48
C TRP A 84 7.45 8.09 10.25
N GLY A 85 8.12 8.47 11.35
CA GLY A 85 9.55 8.83 11.40
C GLY A 85 10.37 7.77 12.14
#